data_AF-A0AA86MTL5-F1
#
_entry.id   AF-A0AA86MTL5-F1
#
_cell.length_a   1.000
_cell.length_b   1.000
_cell.length_c   1.000
_cell.angle_alpha   90.00
_cell.angle_beta   90.00
_cell.angle_gamma   90.00
#
_symmetry.space_group_name_H-M   'P 1'
#
loop_
_entity.id
_entity.type
_entity.pdbx_description
1 polymer ?
#
loop_
_entity_poly.entity_id
_entity_poly.type
_entity_poly.pdbx_seq_one_letter_code
_entity_poly.pdbx_strand_id
1 'polypeptide(L)' 'MSKIKYYAIKKGNGVTNKIVETWEECKVLVLGYPAIYKSFKTKDEAMKYLGLKVKEDKPDIEKEETIKKLKRERVKIRRY' A
#
# COMPACT_ATOMS: atom_id res chain seq x y z
N MET A 1 8.88 -3.99 23.45
CA MET A 1 8.51 -3.59 22.07
C MET A 1 7.35 -4.43 21.59
N SER A 2 6.23 -3.80 21.22
CA SER A 2 5.07 -4.48 20.66
C SER A 2 5.44 -5.13 19.33
N LYS A 3 5.17 -6.43 19.19
CA LYS A 3 5.48 -7.19 17.97
C LYS A 3 4.49 -6.78 16.88
N ILE A 4 4.94 -5.93 15.94
CA ILE A 4 4.18 -5.62 14.72
C ILE A 4 3.99 -6.93 13.95
N LYS A 5 2.76 -7.17 13.47
CA LYS A 5 2.40 -8.34 12.66
C LYS A 5 2.12 -7.87 11.24
N TYR A 6 2.63 -8.61 10.27
CA TYR A 6 2.39 -8.37 8.86
C TYR A 6 1.41 -9.43 8.36
N TYR A 7 0.33 -9.01 7.71
CA TYR A 7 -0.67 -9.91 7.13
C TYR A 7 -0.54 -9.87 5.61
N ALA A 8 -0.22 -11.01 5.02
CA ALA A 8 -0.16 -11.19 3.58
C ALA A 8 -1.47 -11.80 3.09
N ILE A 9 -2.19 -11.09 2.23
CA ILE A 9 -3.44 -11.54 1.60
C ILE A 9 -3.14 -11.95 0.16
N LYS A 10 -3.22 -13.24 -0.12
CA LYS A 10 -3.02 -13.79 -1.48
C LYS A 10 -4.28 -13.59 -2.33
N LYS A 11 -5.44 -13.84 -1.75
CA LYS A 11 -6.74 -13.65 -2.39
C LYS A 11 -7.71 -13.11 -1.36
N GLY A 12 -8.35 -11.98 -1.63
CA GLY A 12 -9.37 -11.38 -0.78
C GLY A 12 -10.53 -10.82 -1.61
N ASN A 13 -11.46 -10.14 -0.95
CA ASN A 13 -12.57 -9.47 -1.60
C ASN A 13 -12.07 -8.30 -2.48
N GLY A 14 -11.87 -8.55 -3.77
CA GLY A 14 -11.42 -7.54 -4.74
C GLY A 14 -9.93 -7.16 -4.65
N VAL A 15 -9.12 -7.89 -3.88
CA VAL A 15 -7.66 -7.67 -3.79
C VAL A 15 -6.88 -8.97 -4.00
N THR A 16 -5.77 -8.87 -4.72
CA THR A 16 -4.83 -9.96 -4.98
C THR A 16 -3.43 -9.49 -4.63
N ASN A 17 -2.76 -10.21 -3.73
CA ASN A 17 -1.39 -9.97 -3.26
C ASN A 17 -1.17 -8.62 -2.54
N LYS A 18 -1.93 -8.37 -1.47
CA LYS A 18 -1.74 -7.17 -0.61
C LYS A 18 -1.06 -7.56 0.71
N ILE A 19 -0.12 -6.74 1.19
CA ILE A 19 0.43 -6.83 2.55
C ILE A 19 -0.19 -5.70 3.36
N VAL A 20 -0.74 -6.02 4.54
CA VAL A 20 -1.30 -5.05 5.49
C VAL A 20 -0.67 -5.25 6.87
N GLU A 21 -0.53 -4.17 7.62
CA GLU A 21 0.04 -4.21 8.98
C GLU A 21 -1.05 -4.20 10.07
N THR A 22 -2.31 -4.01 9.65
CA THR A 22 -3.47 -3.88 10.53
C THR A 22 -4.47 -5.02 10.31
N TRP A 23 -5.11 -5.45 11.40
CA TRP A 23 -6.16 -6.46 11.35
C TRP A 23 -7.46 -5.94 10.73
N GLU A 24 -7.77 -4.66 10.92
CA GLU A 24 -9.00 -4.04 10.42
C GLU A 24 -9.09 -4.11 8.90
N GLU A 25 -8.00 -3.77 8.19
CA GLU A 25 -7.93 -3.93 6.74
C GLU A 25 -8.10 -5.40 6.32
N CYS A 26 -7.45 -6.32 7.01
CA CYS A 26 -7.58 -7.75 6.71
C CYS A 26 -9.02 -8.25 6.91
N LYS A 27 -9.69 -7.80 7.97
CA LYS A 27 -11.06 -8.22 8.32
C LYS A 27 -12.06 -7.84 7.23
N VAL A 28 -11.98 -6.62 6.71
CA VAL A 28 -12.88 -6.13 5.63
C VAL A 28 -12.70 -6.95 4.35
N LEU A 29 -11.47 -7.40 4.07
CA LEU A 29 -11.14 -8.17 2.86
C LEU A 29 -11.49 -9.66 2.96
N VAL A 30 -11.65 -10.18 4.18
CA VAL A 30 -11.94 -11.60 4.48
C VAL A 30 -13.42 -11.83 4.80
N LEU A 31 -14.13 -10.83 5.36
CA LEU A 31 -15.56 -10.95 5.67
C LEU A 31 -16.38 -11.10 4.39
N GLY A 32 -17.09 -12.22 4.27
CA GLY A 32 -17.99 -12.50 3.15
C GLY A 32 -17.32 -13.08 1.90
N TYR A 33 -16.01 -13.35 1.93
CA TYR A 33 -15.29 -13.97 0.81
C TYR A 33 -14.35 -15.07 1.29
N PRO A 34 -14.20 -16.19 0.55
CA PRO A 34 -13.17 -17.19 0.84
C PRO A 34 -11.78 -16.62 0.54
N ALA A 35 -11.24 -15.89 1.52
CA ALA A 35 -9.96 -15.22 1.42
C ALA A 35 -8.82 -16.10 1.97
N ILE A 36 -7.67 -16.04 1.30
CA ILE A 36 -6.45 -16.76 1.67
C ILE A 36 -5.46 -15.71 2.17
N TYR A 37 -5.23 -15.69 3.49
CA TYR A 37 -4.29 -14.78 4.14
C TYR A 37 -3.38 -15.53 5.12
N LYS A 38 -2.21 -14.96 5.40
CA LYS A 38 -1.24 -15.50 6.37
C LYS A 38 -0.53 -14.37 7.12
N SER A 39 -0.33 -14.55 8.43
CA SER A 39 0.39 -13.58 9.26
C SER A 39 1.85 -13.98 9.43
N PHE A 40 2.72 -12.97 9.44
CA PHE A 40 4.17 -13.08 9.56
C PHE A 40 4.70 -12.07 10.57
N LYS A 41 5.88 -12.38 11.13
CA LYS A 41 6.58 -11.49 12.05
C LYS A 41 7.43 -10.46 11.29
N THR A 42 7.77 -10.75 10.04
CA THR A 42 8.60 -9.91 9.20
C THR A 42 7.92 -9.61 7.87
N LYS A 43 8.18 -8.43 7.33
CA LYS A 43 7.68 -8.00 6.02
C LYS A 43 8.26 -8.86 4.88
N ASP A 44 9.51 -9.29 5.02
CA ASP A 44 10.21 -10.12 4.04
C ASP A 44 9.51 -11.47 3.83
N GLU A 45 9.17 -12.18 4.92
CA GLU A 45 8.44 -13.45 4.84
C GLU A 45 7.06 -13.27 4.20
N ALA A 46 6.36 -12.18 4.53
CA ALA A 46 5.07 -11.84 3.94
C ALA A 46 5.17 -11.61 2.42
N MET A 47 6.22 -10.92 1.98
CA MET A 47 6.47 -10.64 0.57
C MET A 47 6.83 -11.91 -0.21
N LYS A 48 7.67 -12.76 0.38
CA LYS A 48 8.06 -14.07 -0.16
C LYS A 48 6.86 -15.00 -0.31
N TYR A 49 5.94 -14.99 0.66
CA TYR A 49 4.71 -15.78 0.60
C TYR A 49 3.80 -15.40 -0.57
N LEU A 50 3.73 -14.10 -0.91
CA LEU A 50 2.93 -13.63 -2.04
C LEU A 50 3.62 -13.82 -3.39
N GLY A 51 4.91 -14.21 -3.42
CA GLY A 51 5.67 -14.31 -4.67
C GLY A 51 5.77 -12.98 -5.40
N LEU A 52 5.58 -11.86 -4.69
CA LEU A 52 5.70 -10.52 -5.24
C LEU A 52 7.17 -10.24 -5.50
N LYS A 53 7.62 -10.45 -6.72
CA LYS A 53 8.85 -9.84 -7.24
C LYS A 53 8.52 -8.36 -7.36
N VAL A 54 8.99 -7.57 -6.40
CA VAL A 54 8.69 -6.15 -6.21
C VAL A 54 8.73 -5.41 -7.56
N LYS A 55 7.57 -5.20 -8.19
CA LYS A 55 7.36 -3.98 -8.94
C LYS A 55 6.87 -3.02 -7.86
N GLU A 56 7.77 -2.17 -7.41
CA GLU A 56 7.45 -1.07 -6.53
C GLU A 56 6.41 -0.20 -7.25
N ASP A 57 5.13 -0.51 -7.06
CA ASP A 57 4.10 0.51 -7.15
C ASP A 57 4.29 1.37 -5.90
N LYS A 58 5.26 2.29 -6.01
CA LYS A 58 5.45 3.39 -5.07
C LYS A 58 4.07 3.99 -4.81
N PRO A 59 3.64 4.22 -3.55
CA PRO A 59 2.55 5.15 -3.32
C PRO A 59 2.93 6.48 -3.99
N ASP A 60 2.07 6.97 -4.89
CA ASP A 60 2.17 8.24 -5.63
C ASP A 60 2.33 9.46 -4.69
N ILE A 61 3.47 9.59 -4.02
CA ILE A 61 3.81 10.75 -3.18
C ILE A 61 4.49 11.85 -4.02
N GLU A 62 4.91 11.55 -5.26
CA GLU A 62 5.65 12.50 -6.12
C GLU A 62 4.79 13.58 -6.79
N LYS A 63 3.45 13.52 -6.73
CA LYS A 63 2.57 14.48 -7.44
C LYS A 63 2.41 15.84 -6.74
N GLU A 64 2.77 15.97 -5.46
CA GLU A 64 2.56 17.22 -4.72
C GLU A 64 3.60 18.30 -5.07
N GLU A 65 4.83 17.91 -5.39
CA GLU A 65 5.92 18.85 -5.66
C GLU A 65 5.77 19.52 -7.04
N THR A 66 5.27 18.79 -8.04
CA THR A 66 5.02 19.31 -9.39
C THR A 66 3.93 20.40 -9.38
N ILE A 67 2.88 20.23 -8.56
CA ILE A 67 1.77 21.19 -8.44
C ILE A 67 2.24 22.49 -7.77
N LYS A 68 3.14 22.41 -6.77
CA LYS A 68 3.73 23.60 -6.12
C LYS A 68 4.56 24.42 -7.12
N LYS A 69 5.32 23.76 -8.01
CA LYS A 69 6.13 24.44 -9.03
C LYS A 69 5.25 25.17 -10.06
N LEU A 70 4.22 24.50 -10.58
CA LEU A 70 3.25 25.09 -11.52
C LEU A 70 2.49 26.29 -10.94
N LYS A 71 2.08 26.24 -9.66
CA LYS A 71 1.44 27.38 -9.00
C LYS A 71 2.38 28.59 -8.89
N ARG A 72 3.65 28.37 -8.53
CA ARG A 72 4.65 29.43 -8.39
C ARG A 72 4.93 30.16 -9.71
N GLU A 73 4.93 29.41 -10.81
CA GLU A 73 5.15 29.94 -12.16
C GLU A 73 3.93 30.73 -12.68
N ARG A 74 2.72 30.23 -12.45
CA ARG A 74 1.48 30.97 -12.77
C ARG A 74 1.35 32.28 -11.99
N VAL A 75 1.85 32.35 -10.75
CA VAL A 75 1.85 33.60 -9.96
C VAL A 75 2.86 34.62 -10.50
N LYS A 76 4.01 34.18 -11.07
CA LYS A 76 4.99 35.07 -11.68
C LYS A 76 4.48 35.71 -12.97
N ILE A 77 3.77 34.95 -13.81
CA ILE A 77 3.24 35.43 -15.10
C ILE A 77 2.14 36.47 -14.90
N ARG A 78 1.36 36.38 -13.82
CA ARG A 78 0.22 37.27 -13.56
C ARG A 78 0.59 38.62 -12.91
N ARG A 79 1.89 38.88 -12.69
CA ARG A 79 2.41 40.11 -12.05
C ARG A 79 3.15 41.04 -13.01
N TYR A 80 3.30 40.65 -14.28
CA TYR A 80 3.78 41.51 -15.36
C TYR A 80 2.61 42.06 -16.17
#